data_AF-A0A2N8L152-F1
#
_entry.id   AF-A0A2N8L152-F1
#
_cell.length_a   1.000
_cell.length_b   1.000
_cell.length_c   1.000
_cell.angle_alpha   90.00
_cell.angle_beta   90.00
_cell.angle_gamma   90.00
#
_symmetry.space_group_name_H-M   'P 1'
#
loop_
_entity.id
_entity.type
_entity.pdbx_description
1 polymer ?
#
loop_
_entity_poly.entity_id
_entity_poly.type
_entity_poly.pdbx_seq_one_letter_code
_entity_poly.pdbx_strand_id
1 'polypeptide(L)'
;MSPSPSLPPTLLQRLQHFYAQLLRWFHIYAGWLVSISWKNFIIFSAALIIGANLISNLPFFTWRITEEVESGSVPYNKLPRLPPAEKPEKRERAEKAEKTDKSGKGIHYEISIDERGVRVQPRAASGDKAASEAGSEGAGPGVNIRFPESAEREDIRRAVEDARTALEKIAEEAREAQEKAEQDAQQAEETKQAIEEARAETERLIEEARSGGPRSRVRVIHAGDFLVEWAVFWVAASLLIKITYKGRIQAEVKAAKATETAEAESLKRQVIEARMAAMQAQVEPHFLFNTLASIDHLIETDPPRASQMQKNLIALLRASMPTMREANASGVRDLGRELAVIKPYLEILQMRMEERLQTEIDVPEGLLSAEFPPMMIQSLVENAIKHGLEPKAEGGLLRVKAEVLHGKLAVTVADTGLGFGRAATAGTGVGLANIRERLMILYGSRASVTVTENQPSGTVVTITVPYRSRADEHEGASA
;
A
#
# COMPACT_ATOMS: atom_id res chain seq x y z
N MET A 1 -19.67 59.80 28.53
CA MET A 1 -18.71 59.76 27.41
C MET A 1 -18.84 58.37 26.80
N SER A 2 -19.46 58.33 25.63
CA SER A 2 -19.99 57.14 24.96
C SER A 2 -18.89 56.21 24.45
N PRO A 3 -19.13 54.89 24.34
CA PRO A 3 -18.15 53.96 23.78
C PRO A 3 -17.95 54.23 22.29
N SER A 4 -16.69 54.28 21.86
CA SER A 4 -16.29 54.48 20.47
C SER A 4 -16.84 53.38 19.56
N PRO A 5 -17.35 53.70 18.35
CA PRO A 5 -17.89 52.70 17.44
C PRO A 5 -16.77 51.86 16.82
N SER A 6 -16.90 50.53 16.90
CA SER A 6 -16.03 49.59 16.19
C SER A 6 -16.16 49.76 14.67
N LEU A 7 -15.02 49.95 13.99
CA LEU A 7 -14.96 50.04 12.53
C LEU A 7 -15.56 48.79 11.86
N PRO A 8 -16.31 48.93 10.76
CA PRO A 8 -16.91 47.80 10.05
C PRO A 8 -15.82 46.90 9.45
N PRO A 9 -16.02 45.56 9.45
CA PRO A 9 -15.04 44.61 8.91
C PRO A 9 -14.77 44.90 7.43
N THR A 10 -13.49 44.89 7.06
CA THR A 10 -13.04 45.15 5.68
C THR A 10 -13.57 44.07 4.74
N LEU A 11 -13.74 44.38 3.44
CA LEU A 11 -14.23 43.42 2.43
C LEU A 11 -13.41 42.11 2.41
N LEU A 12 -12.10 42.21 2.68
CA LEU A 12 -11.21 41.05 2.80
C LEU A 12 -11.56 40.14 3.99
N GLN A 13 -11.91 40.69 5.16
CA GLN A 13 -12.36 39.88 6.29
C GLN A 13 -13.70 39.19 6.01
N ARG A 14 -14.62 39.86 5.30
CA ARG A 14 -15.90 39.25 4.88
C ARG A 14 -15.69 38.09 3.91
N LEU A 15 -14.78 38.25 2.95
CA LEU A 15 -14.38 37.18 2.02
C LEU A 15 -13.69 36.01 2.73
N GLN A 16 -12.81 36.27 3.69
CA GLN A 16 -12.16 35.21 4.48
C GLN A 16 -13.15 34.44 5.35
N HIS A 17 -14.09 35.12 6.01
CA HIS A 17 -15.14 34.47 6.79
C HIS A 17 -16.06 33.64 5.90
N PHE A 18 -16.44 34.16 4.72
CA PHE A 18 -17.22 33.42 3.74
C PHE A 18 -16.48 32.16 3.28
N TYR A 19 -15.19 32.27 2.94
CA TYR A 19 -14.37 31.14 2.51
C TYR A 19 -14.21 30.08 3.61
N ALA A 20 -13.99 30.49 4.86
CA ALA A 20 -13.91 29.59 6.01
C ALA A 20 -15.24 28.88 6.28
N GLN A 21 -16.38 29.57 6.12
CA GLN A 21 -17.69 28.95 6.22
C GLN A 21 -17.93 27.95 5.08
N LEU A 22 -17.56 28.30 3.86
CA LEU A 22 -17.72 27.45 2.68
C LEU A 22 -16.90 26.15 2.80
N LEU A 23 -15.67 26.24 3.32
CA LEU A 23 -14.84 25.08 3.65
C LEU A 23 -15.47 24.18 4.72
N ARG A 24 -16.07 24.75 5.78
CA ARG A 24 -16.78 23.96 6.80
C ARG A 24 -17.98 23.24 6.22
N TRP A 25 -18.79 23.93 5.42
CA TRP A 25 -19.93 23.33 4.72
C TRP A 25 -19.49 22.22 3.76
N PHE A 26 -18.38 22.43 3.05
CA PHE A 26 -17.78 21.41 2.20
C PHE A 26 -17.38 20.16 2.97
N HIS A 27 -16.70 20.29 4.11
CA HIS A 27 -16.33 19.13 4.94
C HIS A 27 -17.55 18.38 5.48
N ILE A 28 -18.60 19.10 5.90
CA ILE A 28 -19.86 18.49 6.35
C ILE A 28 -20.53 17.72 5.19
N TYR A 29 -20.62 18.32 4.01
CA TYR A 29 -21.18 17.69 2.82
C TYR A 29 -20.36 16.47 2.38
N ALA A 30 -19.04 16.60 2.27
CA ALA A 30 -18.13 15.52 1.89
C ALA A 30 -18.19 14.34 2.89
N GLY A 31 -18.25 14.64 4.19
CA GLY A 31 -18.43 13.64 5.25
C GLY A 31 -19.77 12.90 5.12
N TRP A 32 -20.87 13.63 4.95
CA TRP A 32 -22.19 13.04 4.72
C TRP A 32 -22.21 12.19 3.44
N LEU A 33 -21.69 12.71 2.32
CA LEU A 33 -21.67 12.03 1.03
C LEU A 33 -20.91 10.69 1.04
N VAL A 34 -19.81 10.63 1.80
CA VAL A 34 -19.00 9.42 1.97
C VAL A 34 -19.70 8.41 2.89
N SER A 35 -20.49 8.89 3.87
CA SER A 35 -21.24 8.02 4.78
C SER A 35 -22.42 7.29 4.10
N ILE A 36 -22.93 7.81 2.99
CA ILE A 36 -24.05 7.22 2.24
C ILE A 36 -23.57 6.00 1.44
N SER A 37 -24.39 4.94 1.39
CA SER A 37 -24.12 3.75 0.57
C SER A 37 -24.09 4.05 -0.94
N TRP A 38 -23.44 3.20 -1.74
CA TRP A 38 -23.43 3.35 -3.21
C TRP A 38 -24.84 3.29 -3.81
N LYS A 39 -25.71 2.42 -3.28
CA LYS A 39 -27.12 2.32 -3.68
C LYS A 39 -27.84 3.66 -3.53
N ASN A 40 -27.71 4.29 -2.37
CA ASN A 40 -28.39 5.56 -2.08
C ASN A 40 -27.79 6.71 -2.89
N PHE A 41 -26.48 6.74 -3.11
CA PHE A 41 -25.84 7.74 -3.97
C PHE A 41 -26.36 7.68 -5.42
N ILE A 42 -26.52 6.48 -5.98
CA ILE A 42 -27.08 6.30 -7.33
C ILE A 42 -28.53 6.77 -7.38
N ILE A 43 -29.35 6.43 -6.37
CA ILE A 43 -30.75 6.87 -6.27
C ILE A 43 -30.85 8.40 -6.20
N PHE A 44 -30.04 9.05 -5.35
CA PHE A 44 -30.04 10.52 -5.24
C PHE A 44 -29.54 11.20 -6.50
N SER A 45 -28.52 10.64 -7.17
CA SER A 45 -27.99 11.18 -8.44
C SER A 45 -29.03 11.08 -9.55
N ALA A 46 -29.72 9.93 -9.66
CA ALA A 46 -30.81 9.76 -10.61
C ALA A 46 -31.99 10.70 -10.30
N ALA A 47 -32.38 10.83 -9.04
CA ALA A 47 -33.43 11.75 -8.61
C ALA A 47 -33.07 13.22 -8.89
N LEU A 48 -31.80 13.61 -8.72
CA LEU A 48 -31.32 14.96 -9.04
C LEU A 48 -31.43 15.25 -10.54
N ILE A 49 -31.01 14.32 -11.40
CA ILE A 49 -31.07 14.47 -12.86
C ILE A 49 -32.53 14.52 -13.33
N ILE A 50 -33.38 13.63 -12.82
CA ILE A 50 -34.82 13.61 -13.13
C ILE A 50 -35.49 14.90 -12.64
N GLY A 51 -35.17 15.36 -11.43
CA GLY A 51 -35.69 16.60 -10.87
C GLY A 51 -35.25 17.82 -11.67
N ALA A 52 -33.98 17.88 -12.08
CA ALA A 52 -33.45 18.96 -12.92
C ALA A 52 -34.16 18.99 -14.29
N ASN A 53 -34.39 17.82 -14.90
CA ASN A 53 -35.12 17.70 -16.16
C ASN A 53 -36.62 18.08 -16.01
N LEU A 54 -37.23 17.80 -14.86
CA LEU A 54 -38.61 18.18 -14.61
C LEU A 54 -38.76 19.70 -14.41
N ILE A 55 -37.81 20.32 -13.72
CA ILE A 55 -37.78 21.77 -13.43
C ILE A 55 -37.41 22.57 -14.68
N SER A 56 -36.52 22.05 -15.55
CA SER A 56 -36.14 22.71 -16.79
C SER A 56 -37.31 22.94 -17.75
N ASN A 57 -38.36 22.11 -17.64
CA ASN A 57 -39.57 22.19 -18.46
C ASN A 57 -40.66 23.12 -17.88
N LEU A 58 -40.43 23.75 -16.72
CA LEU A 58 -41.41 24.65 -16.11
C LEU A 58 -41.41 26.04 -16.78
N PRO A 59 -42.58 26.69 -16.91
CA PRO A 59 -42.76 27.94 -17.67
C PRO A 59 -41.95 29.13 -17.14
N PHE A 60 -41.56 29.11 -15.86
CA PHE A 60 -40.71 30.14 -15.26
C PHE A 60 -39.29 30.18 -15.85
N PHE A 61 -38.80 29.08 -16.44
CA PHE A 61 -37.47 28.98 -17.05
C PHE A 61 -37.47 29.11 -18.58
N THR A 62 -38.63 29.41 -19.18
CA THR A 62 -38.76 29.69 -20.61
C THR A 62 -38.97 31.17 -20.83
N TRP A 63 -37.90 31.92 -21.09
CA TRP A 63 -38.00 33.36 -21.36
C TRP A 63 -38.14 33.60 -22.87
N ARG A 64 -39.23 34.27 -23.26
CA ARG A 64 -39.45 34.70 -24.65
C ARG A 64 -39.00 36.15 -24.77
N ILE A 65 -37.83 36.37 -25.36
CA ILE A 65 -37.34 37.71 -25.68
C ILE A 65 -37.73 38.01 -27.13
N THR A 66 -38.53 39.04 -27.34
CA THR A 66 -38.84 39.57 -28.67
C THR A 66 -37.84 40.68 -28.95
N GLU A 67 -36.84 40.40 -29.76
CA GLU A 67 -35.84 41.38 -30.18
C GLU A 67 -36.28 41.96 -31.53
N GLU A 68 -36.63 43.25 -31.58
CA GLU A 68 -36.85 43.95 -32.85
C GLU A 68 -35.49 44.28 -33.46
N VAL A 69 -35.06 43.48 -34.43
CA VAL A 69 -33.84 43.74 -35.18
C VAL A 69 -34.16 44.74 -36.29
N GLU A 70 -33.88 46.02 -36.05
CA GLU A 70 -33.91 47.05 -37.09
C GLU A 70 -32.67 46.85 -38.01
N SER A 71 -32.82 45.97 -38.99
CA SER A 71 -31.78 45.75 -40.01
C SER A 71 -31.78 46.93 -40.98
N GLY A 72 -30.72 47.74 -40.93
CA GLY A 72 -30.47 48.81 -41.90
C GLY A 72 -30.54 48.27 -43.33
N SER A 73 -31.41 48.86 -44.15
CA SER A 73 -31.60 48.50 -45.55
C SER A 73 -30.32 48.76 -46.35
N VAL A 74 -29.70 47.73 -46.91
CA VAL A 74 -28.64 47.89 -47.93
C VAL A 74 -29.30 48.40 -49.22
N PRO A 75 -28.87 49.54 -49.80
CA PRO A 75 -29.45 50.05 -51.04
C PRO A 75 -29.35 49.02 -52.18
N TYR A 76 -30.44 48.86 -52.94
CA TYR A 76 -30.66 47.90 -54.04
C TYR A 76 -29.54 47.81 -55.09
N ASN A 77 -28.65 48.81 -55.16
CA ASN A 77 -27.63 48.95 -56.20
C ASN A 77 -26.25 48.34 -55.87
N LYS A 78 -26.12 47.53 -54.81
CA LYS A 78 -24.84 46.91 -54.39
C LYS A 78 -24.85 45.39 -54.21
N LEU A 79 -25.86 44.68 -54.71
CA LEU A 79 -25.85 43.22 -54.75
C LEU A 79 -25.09 42.73 -56.00
N PRO A 80 -24.12 41.80 -55.86
CA PRO A 80 -23.47 41.18 -57.01
C PRO A 80 -24.51 40.40 -57.85
N ARG A 81 -24.53 40.64 -59.16
CA ARG A 81 -25.35 39.85 -60.10
C ARG A 81 -24.69 38.48 -60.26
N LEU A 82 -25.44 37.39 -60.07
CA LEU A 82 -24.95 36.06 -60.43
C LEU A 82 -24.59 36.04 -61.93
N PRO A 83 -23.46 35.41 -62.32
CA PRO A 83 -23.18 35.17 -63.72
C PRO A 83 -24.33 34.35 -64.34
N PRO A 84 -24.76 34.67 -65.57
CA PRO A 84 -25.81 33.91 -66.25
C PRO A 84 -25.39 32.44 -66.35
N ALA A 85 -26.36 31.53 -66.19
CA ALA A 85 -26.13 30.12 -66.43
C ALA A 85 -25.53 29.95 -67.84
N GLU A 86 -24.36 29.30 -67.92
CA GLU A 86 -23.79 28.87 -69.20
C GLU A 86 -24.87 28.05 -69.91
N LYS A 87 -25.36 28.57 -71.04
CA LYS A 87 -26.29 27.85 -71.89
C LYS A 87 -25.58 26.57 -72.34
N PRO A 88 -26.27 25.41 -72.38
CA PRO A 88 -25.66 24.19 -72.87
C PRO A 88 -25.20 24.44 -74.30
N GLU A 89 -23.88 24.42 -74.50
CA GLU A 89 -23.27 24.55 -75.81
C GLU A 89 -23.80 23.41 -76.68
N LYS A 90 -24.56 23.77 -77.72
CA LYS A 90 -25.05 22.82 -78.70
C LYS A 90 -23.84 22.18 -79.37
N ARG A 91 -23.67 20.88 -79.11
CA ARG A 91 -22.97 19.95 -80.00
C ARG A 91 -23.50 20.11 -81.43
N GLU A 92 -22.63 20.52 -82.34
CA GLU A 92 -22.76 20.26 -83.78
C GLU A 92 -21.40 20.42 -84.47
N ARG A 93 -20.61 19.33 -84.54
CA ARG A 93 -20.26 18.62 -85.80
C ARG A 93 -19.06 17.68 -85.64
N ALA A 94 -19.14 16.59 -86.41
CA ALA A 94 -18.32 15.37 -86.50
C ALA A 94 -18.60 14.37 -85.35
N GLU A 95 -19.53 13.41 -85.44
CA GLU A 95 -19.94 12.60 -86.61
C GLU A 95 -18.74 12.15 -87.47
N LYS A 96 -17.88 11.35 -86.85
CA LYS A 96 -17.17 10.20 -87.45
C LYS A 96 -16.40 9.45 -86.36
N ALA A 97 -17.12 8.67 -85.57
CA ALA A 97 -16.67 7.44 -84.90
C ALA A 97 -17.91 6.90 -84.16
N GLU A 98 -18.88 6.53 -84.99
CA GLU A 98 -20.12 5.91 -84.57
C GLU A 98 -19.84 4.42 -84.30
N LYS A 99 -20.43 3.93 -83.20
CA LYS A 99 -20.73 2.51 -82.92
C LYS A 99 -19.55 1.55 -82.68
N THR A 100 -19.21 1.37 -81.41
CA THR A 100 -18.93 0.04 -80.86
C THR A 100 -19.81 -0.21 -79.64
N ASP A 101 -21.00 -0.68 -79.97
CA ASP A 101 -21.78 -1.73 -79.32
C ASP A 101 -21.74 -1.84 -77.79
N LYS A 102 -22.80 -1.30 -77.16
CA LYS A 102 -23.38 -1.89 -75.95
C LYS A 102 -23.96 -3.25 -76.31
N SER A 103 -23.12 -4.28 -76.33
CA SER A 103 -23.57 -5.64 -76.11
C SER A 103 -22.60 -6.32 -75.15
N GLY A 104 -23.05 -6.51 -73.91
CA GLY A 104 -22.48 -7.51 -73.03
C GLY A 104 -22.72 -8.88 -73.68
N LYS A 105 -21.78 -9.28 -74.55
CA LYS A 105 -21.76 -10.58 -75.22
C LYS A 105 -20.42 -11.19 -74.86
N GLY A 106 -20.44 -12.11 -73.89
CA GLY A 106 -19.27 -12.89 -73.52
C GLY A 106 -18.67 -13.51 -74.77
N ILE A 107 -17.46 -13.10 -75.12
CA ILE A 107 -16.69 -13.69 -76.21
C ILE A 107 -16.25 -15.07 -75.70
N HIS A 108 -16.98 -16.10 -76.10
CA HIS A 108 -16.59 -17.48 -75.82
C HIS A 108 -15.50 -17.89 -76.80
N TYR A 109 -14.31 -18.14 -76.26
CA TYR A 109 -13.19 -18.71 -76.99
C TYR A 109 -13.34 -20.23 -77.09
N GLU A 110 -13.21 -20.79 -78.29
CA GLU A 110 -13.10 -22.23 -78.47
C GLU A 110 -11.61 -22.59 -78.50
N ILE A 111 -11.18 -23.40 -77.54
CA ILE A 111 -9.79 -23.84 -77.38
C ILE A 111 -9.69 -25.26 -77.93
N SER A 112 -9.02 -25.43 -79.08
CA SER A 112 -8.72 -26.75 -79.63
C SER A 112 -7.24 -27.10 -79.40
N ILE A 113 -6.99 -28.31 -78.90
CA ILE A 113 -5.64 -28.84 -78.61
C ILE A 113 -5.40 -30.05 -79.51
N ASP A 114 -4.38 -29.98 -80.38
CA ASP A 114 -3.89 -31.10 -81.19
C ASP A 114 -2.38 -31.35 -80.95
N GLU A 115 -1.81 -32.37 -81.60
CA GLU A 115 -0.37 -32.73 -81.47
C GLU A 115 0.60 -31.65 -81.99
N ARG A 116 0.11 -30.49 -82.48
CA ARG A 116 0.91 -29.34 -82.93
C ARG A 116 0.67 -28.06 -82.13
N GLY A 117 -0.07 -28.11 -81.02
CA GLY A 117 -0.21 -27.01 -80.05
C GLY A 117 -1.62 -26.43 -79.90
N VAL A 118 -1.75 -25.42 -79.04
CA VAL A 118 -3.05 -24.82 -78.67
C VAL A 118 -3.45 -23.71 -79.66
N ARG A 119 -4.63 -23.84 -80.27
CA ARG A 119 -5.19 -22.83 -81.19
C ARG A 119 -6.46 -22.23 -80.60
N VAL A 120 -6.52 -20.91 -80.49
CA VAL A 120 -7.68 -20.16 -79.96
C VAL A 120 -8.24 -19.29 -81.08
N GLN A 121 -9.49 -19.51 -81.47
CA GLN A 121 -10.19 -18.69 -82.47
C GLN A 121 -11.50 -18.15 -81.91
N PRO A 122 -11.88 -16.88 -82.18
CA PRO A 122 -13.17 -16.35 -81.79
C PRO A 122 -14.27 -16.93 -82.68
N ARG A 123 -15.29 -17.55 -82.08
CA ARG A 123 -16.45 -18.07 -82.81
C ARG A 123 -17.39 -16.92 -83.18
N ALA A 124 -17.44 -16.56 -84.46
CA ALA A 124 -18.39 -15.57 -84.96
C ALA A 124 -19.83 -16.13 -84.93
N ALA A 125 -20.78 -15.32 -84.45
CA ALA A 125 -22.20 -15.64 -84.49
C ALA A 125 -22.69 -15.66 -85.96
N SER A 126 -23.40 -16.73 -86.32
CA SER A 126 -23.93 -17.03 -87.65
C SER A 126 -24.96 -16.00 -88.16
N GLY A 127 -24.84 -15.59 -89.44
CA GLY A 127 -25.87 -14.86 -90.18
C GLY A 127 -25.43 -14.32 -91.55
N ASP A 128 -25.46 -15.19 -92.56
CA ASP A 128 -25.56 -14.97 -94.02
C ASP A 128 -24.65 -14.01 -94.83
N LYS A 129 -23.89 -14.66 -95.73
CA LYS A 129 -23.66 -14.39 -97.17
C LYS A 129 -23.21 -13.01 -97.67
N ALA A 130 -21.95 -13.00 -98.15
CA ALA A 130 -21.56 -12.85 -99.56
C ALA A 130 -20.54 -11.72 -99.88
N ALA A 131 -19.50 -12.17 -100.60
CA ALA A 131 -18.74 -11.50 -101.65
C ALA A 131 -17.52 -10.60 -101.31
N SER A 132 -16.46 -10.94 -102.06
CA SER A 132 -15.30 -10.18 -102.56
C SER A 132 -14.18 -9.75 -101.61
N GLU A 133 -13.09 -10.52 -101.70
CA GLU A 133 -11.73 -10.09 -102.07
C GLU A 133 -11.33 -8.62 -101.84
N ALA A 134 -10.33 -8.39 -100.99
CA ALA A 134 -9.03 -7.80 -101.37
C ALA A 134 -8.21 -7.41 -100.12
N GLY A 135 -6.91 -7.71 -100.17
CA GLY A 135 -5.86 -6.77 -99.77
C GLY A 135 -5.67 -6.43 -98.27
N SER A 136 -4.65 -7.07 -97.70
CA SER A 136 -3.58 -6.46 -96.89
C SER A 136 -3.91 -5.60 -95.66
N GLU A 137 -3.34 -6.09 -94.54
CA GLU A 137 -2.68 -5.32 -93.48
C GLU A 137 -3.56 -4.56 -92.47
N GLY A 138 -3.66 -5.16 -91.27
CA GLY A 138 -4.18 -4.51 -90.07
C GLY A 138 -3.87 -5.36 -88.85
N ALA A 139 -2.74 -5.09 -88.21
CA ALA A 139 -2.24 -5.78 -87.03
C ALA A 139 -3.18 -5.63 -85.82
N GLY A 140 -3.71 -6.75 -85.32
CA GLY A 140 -4.17 -6.90 -83.94
C GLY A 140 -3.11 -7.65 -83.12
N PRO A 141 -3.03 -7.48 -81.79
CA PRO A 141 -1.96 -8.04 -80.97
C PRO A 141 -2.17 -9.55 -80.79
N GLY A 142 -1.78 -10.33 -81.80
CA GLY A 142 -1.68 -11.78 -81.70
C GLY A 142 -0.34 -12.13 -81.05
N VAL A 143 -0.37 -12.53 -79.78
CA VAL A 143 0.81 -13.10 -79.12
C VAL A 143 1.11 -14.45 -79.78
N ASN A 144 2.17 -14.51 -80.58
CA ASN A 144 2.63 -15.73 -81.24
C ASN A 144 3.79 -16.33 -80.45
N ILE A 145 3.51 -17.33 -79.61
CA ILE A 145 4.56 -18.01 -78.83
C ILE A 145 5.06 -19.20 -79.65
N ARG A 146 6.30 -19.10 -80.15
CA ARG A 146 6.99 -20.18 -80.86
C ARG A 146 7.86 -20.95 -79.86
N PHE A 147 7.59 -22.23 -79.63
CA PHE A 147 8.39 -23.07 -78.72
C PHE A 147 9.68 -23.55 -79.42
N PRO A 148 10.86 -23.50 -78.78
CA PRO A 148 12.07 -24.18 -79.26
C PRO A 148 12.00 -25.70 -79.00
N GLU A 149 12.57 -26.52 -79.89
CA GLU A 149 12.47 -28.00 -79.92
C GLU A 149 13.17 -28.75 -78.76
N SER A 150 13.45 -28.11 -77.62
CA SER A 150 14.08 -28.76 -76.47
C SER A 150 13.61 -28.23 -75.10
N ALA A 151 12.30 -28.03 -74.92
CA ALA A 151 11.73 -27.61 -73.64
C ALA A 151 11.16 -28.82 -72.87
N GLU A 152 11.60 -29.01 -71.62
CA GLU A 152 11.07 -30.04 -70.73
C GLU A 152 9.66 -29.67 -70.22
N ARG A 153 8.85 -30.69 -69.91
CA ARG A 153 7.41 -30.59 -69.59
C ARG A 153 7.10 -29.68 -68.38
N GLU A 154 8.11 -29.38 -67.58
CA GLU A 154 8.02 -28.58 -66.35
C GLU A 154 8.10 -27.07 -66.62
N ASP A 155 8.89 -26.63 -67.62
CA ASP A 155 9.05 -25.22 -67.98
C ASP A 155 7.79 -24.66 -68.68
N ILE A 156 7.13 -25.47 -69.49
CA ILE A 156 5.86 -25.11 -70.12
C ILE A 156 4.76 -24.94 -69.06
N ARG A 157 4.80 -25.75 -67.99
CA ARG A 157 3.82 -25.68 -66.90
C ARG A 157 4.00 -24.40 -66.08
N ARG A 158 5.25 -24.01 -65.81
CA ARG A 158 5.59 -22.71 -65.18
C ARG A 158 5.15 -21.52 -66.03
N ALA A 159 5.44 -21.53 -67.33
CA ALA A 159 5.06 -20.41 -68.21
C ALA A 159 3.52 -20.22 -68.30
N VAL A 160 2.75 -21.30 -68.21
CA VAL A 160 1.27 -21.23 -68.20
C VAL A 160 0.74 -20.73 -66.86
N GLU A 161 1.35 -21.10 -65.73
CA GLU A 161 0.99 -20.56 -64.42
C GLU A 161 1.36 -19.06 -64.28
N ASP A 162 2.51 -18.65 -64.80
CA ASP A 162 2.94 -17.24 -64.84
C ASP A 162 2.03 -16.39 -65.74
N ALA A 163 1.62 -16.92 -66.89
CA ALA A 163 0.66 -16.23 -67.76
C ALA A 163 -0.73 -16.12 -67.12
N ARG A 164 -1.17 -17.15 -66.38
CA ARG A 164 -2.45 -17.13 -65.67
C ARG A 164 -2.46 -16.10 -64.54
N THR A 165 -1.39 -16.04 -63.74
CA THR A 165 -1.27 -15.08 -62.64
C THR A 165 -1.12 -13.65 -63.15
N ALA A 166 -0.43 -13.43 -64.28
CA ALA A 166 -0.38 -12.12 -64.93
C ALA A 166 -1.76 -11.66 -65.45
N LEU A 167 -2.55 -12.57 -66.03
CA LEU A 167 -3.91 -12.28 -66.50
C LEU A 167 -4.88 -12.00 -65.34
N GLU A 168 -4.76 -12.74 -64.22
CA GLU A 168 -5.55 -12.48 -63.01
C GLU A 168 -5.24 -11.08 -62.45
N LYS A 169 -3.96 -10.67 -62.39
CA LYS A 169 -3.57 -9.31 -61.98
C LYS A 169 -4.13 -8.22 -62.90
N ILE A 170 -4.04 -8.39 -64.21
CA ILE A 170 -4.57 -7.40 -65.17
C ILE A 170 -6.10 -7.29 -65.05
N ALA A 171 -6.79 -8.41 -64.82
CA ALA A 171 -8.23 -8.41 -64.62
C ALA A 171 -8.64 -7.72 -63.29
N GLU A 172 -7.81 -7.86 -62.26
CA GLU A 172 -8.02 -7.20 -60.96
C GLU A 172 -7.78 -5.69 -61.06
N GLU A 173 -6.68 -5.26 -61.68
CA GLU A 173 -6.39 -3.84 -61.95
C GLU A 173 -7.47 -3.18 -62.83
N ALA A 174 -8.02 -3.90 -63.81
CA ALA A 174 -9.10 -3.40 -64.65
C ALA A 174 -10.42 -3.23 -63.86
N ARG A 175 -10.71 -4.11 -62.90
CA ARG A 175 -11.89 -3.98 -62.03
C ARG A 175 -11.74 -2.80 -61.06
N GLU A 176 -10.58 -2.64 -60.45
CA GLU A 176 -10.29 -1.50 -59.57
C GLU A 176 -10.38 -0.16 -60.31
N ALA A 177 -9.87 -0.10 -61.55
CA ALA A 177 -9.99 1.09 -62.39
C ALA A 177 -11.44 1.42 -62.75
N GLN A 178 -12.28 0.40 -62.98
CA GLN A 178 -13.70 0.59 -63.30
C GLN A 178 -14.50 1.04 -62.07
N GLU A 179 -14.28 0.44 -60.89
CA GLU A 179 -14.93 0.87 -59.64
C GLU A 179 -14.56 2.31 -59.28
N LYS A 180 -13.30 2.70 -59.48
CA LYS A 180 -12.85 4.07 -59.24
C LYS A 180 -13.50 5.08 -60.20
N ALA A 181 -13.65 4.71 -61.48
CA ALA A 181 -14.35 5.55 -62.45
C ALA A 181 -15.84 5.71 -62.14
N GLU A 182 -16.50 4.67 -61.61
CA GLU A 182 -17.89 4.73 -61.17
C GLU A 182 -18.06 5.62 -59.93
N GLN A 183 -17.13 5.54 -58.96
CA GLN A 183 -17.10 6.42 -57.79
C GLN A 183 -16.89 7.89 -58.18
N ASP A 184 -15.93 8.18 -59.07
CA ASP A 184 -15.67 9.53 -59.56
C ASP A 184 -16.89 10.11 -60.32
N ALA A 185 -17.63 9.27 -61.05
CA ALA A 185 -18.86 9.66 -61.72
C ALA A 185 -20.01 9.99 -60.74
N GLN A 186 -20.18 9.18 -59.69
CA GLN A 186 -21.18 9.45 -58.63
C GLN A 186 -20.85 10.72 -57.85
N GLN A 187 -19.57 10.91 -57.50
CA GLN A 187 -19.09 12.11 -56.81
C GLN A 187 -19.34 13.38 -57.64
N ALA A 188 -19.18 13.28 -58.97
CA ALA A 188 -19.46 14.38 -59.90
C ALA A 188 -20.97 14.71 -60.02
N GLU A 189 -21.85 13.72 -59.89
CA GLU A 189 -23.30 13.95 -59.84
C GLU A 189 -23.74 14.58 -58.52
N GLU A 190 -23.23 14.10 -57.38
CA GLU A 190 -23.50 14.69 -56.07
C GLU A 190 -23.01 16.14 -55.98
N THR A 191 -21.83 16.45 -56.52
CA THR A 191 -21.34 17.84 -56.54
C THR A 191 -22.19 18.74 -57.44
N LYS A 192 -22.72 18.23 -58.56
CA LYS A 192 -23.67 19.00 -59.38
C LYS A 192 -24.98 19.25 -58.64
N GLN A 193 -25.53 18.25 -57.98
CA GLN A 193 -26.76 18.40 -57.18
C GLN A 193 -26.54 19.38 -56.02
N ALA A 194 -25.42 19.29 -55.31
CA ALA A 194 -25.08 20.23 -54.24
C ALA A 194 -24.92 21.68 -54.75
N ILE A 195 -24.37 21.87 -55.97
CA ILE A 195 -24.28 23.20 -56.59
C ILE A 195 -25.66 23.73 -56.99
N GLU A 196 -26.55 22.87 -57.53
CA GLU A 196 -27.91 23.27 -57.88
C GLU A 196 -28.76 23.59 -56.64
N GLU A 197 -28.64 22.81 -55.57
CA GLU A 197 -29.31 23.07 -54.29
C GLU A 197 -28.79 24.38 -53.66
N ALA A 198 -27.48 24.58 -53.61
CA ALA A 198 -26.89 25.82 -53.10
C ALA A 198 -27.33 27.04 -53.94
N ARG A 199 -27.48 26.88 -55.26
CA ARG A 199 -27.99 27.94 -56.14
C ARG A 199 -29.46 28.21 -55.90
N ALA A 200 -30.29 27.18 -55.76
CA ALA A 200 -31.71 27.32 -55.47
C ALA A 200 -31.95 27.95 -54.09
N GLU A 201 -31.14 27.61 -53.09
CA GLU A 201 -31.16 28.25 -51.77
C GLU A 201 -30.72 29.71 -51.85
N THR A 202 -29.70 30.02 -52.64
CA THR A 202 -29.26 31.40 -52.88
C THR A 202 -30.33 32.22 -53.62
N GLU A 203 -31.02 31.63 -54.61
CA GLU A 203 -32.14 32.28 -55.30
C GLU A 203 -33.33 32.51 -54.36
N ARG A 204 -33.67 31.53 -53.50
CA ARG A 204 -34.66 31.70 -52.44
C ARG A 204 -34.29 32.82 -51.49
N LEU A 205 -33.04 32.89 -51.01
CA LEU A 205 -32.58 33.97 -50.13
C LEU A 205 -32.59 35.34 -50.82
N ILE A 206 -32.31 35.42 -52.12
CA ILE A 206 -32.38 36.66 -52.91
C ILE A 206 -33.85 37.07 -53.13
N GLU A 207 -34.75 36.15 -53.40
CA GLU A 207 -36.19 36.42 -53.57
C GLU A 207 -36.86 36.77 -52.22
N GLU A 208 -36.38 36.15 -51.15
CA GLU A 208 -36.73 36.42 -49.76
C GLU A 208 -36.25 37.80 -49.28
N ALA A 209 -35.13 38.29 -49.84
CA ALA A 209 -34.64 39.65 -49.64
C ALA A 209 -35.34 40.69 -50.54
N ARG A 210 -35.88 40.30 -51.70
CA ARG A 210 -36.68 41.17 -52.58
C ARG A 210 -38.11 41.39 -52.05
N SER A 211 -38.67 40.42 -51.34
CA SER A 211 -39.98 40.52 -50.68
C SER A 211 -39.85 41.09 -49.25
N GLY A 212 -39.45 42.36 -49.17
CA GLY A 212 -39.28 43.06 -47.91
C GLY A 212 -40.59 43.31 -47.15
N GLY A 213 -40.80 42.57 -46.07
CA GLY A 213 -41.68 42.93 -44.96
C GLY A 213 -40.96 42.64 -43.63
N PRO A 214 -41.22 43.41 -42.56
CA PRO A 214 -40.48 43.26 -41.29
C PRO A 214 -40.67 41.86 -40.72
N ARG A 215 -39.57 41.11 -40.57
CA ARG A 215 -39.55 39.77 -39.99
C ARG A 215 -39.32 39.85 -38.48
N SER A 216 -40.33 39.52 -37.68
CA SER A 216 -40.10 39.20 -36.26
C SER A 216 -39.63 37.75 -36.14
N ARG A 217 -38.42 37.51 -35.66
CA ARG A 217 -37.94 36.16 -35.33
C ARG A 217 -38.07 35.94 -33.83
N VAL A 218 -39.01 35.10 -33.40
CA VAL A 218 -39.13 34.70 -31.99
C VAL A 218 -38.05 33.65 -31.69
N ARG A 219 -37.03 34.00 -30.91
CA ARG A 219 -36.04 33.04 -30.40
C ARG A 219 -36.48 32.58 -29.01
N VAL A 220 -36.90 31.33 -28.89
CA VAL A 220 -37.19 30.71 -27.58
C VAL A 220 -35.85 30.22 -27.01
N ILE A 221 -35.37 30.85 -25.95
CA ILE A 221 -34.19 30.40 -25.23
C ILE A 221 -34.68 29.45 -24.13
N HIS A 222 -34.31 28.16 -24.23
CA HIS A 222 -34.52 27.19 -23.16
C HIS A 222 -33.43 27.40 -22.11
N ALA A 223 -33.70 28.28 -21.15
CA ALA A 223 -32.80 28.43 -20.01
C ALA A 223 -32.77 27.14 -19.16
N GLY A 224 -33.76 26.24 -19.29
CA GLY A 224 -33.76 24.98 -18.55
C GLY A 224 -32.57 24.03 -18.82
N ASP A 225 -31.96 24.06 -20.01
CA ASP A 225 -30.94 23.07 -20.42
C ASP A 225 -29.67 23.14 -19.57
N PHE A 226 -29.31 24.32 -19.05
CA PHE A 226 -28.16 24.44 -18.15
C PHE A 226 -28.38 23.63 -16.86
N LEU A 227 -29.62 23.51 -16.35
CA LEU A 227 -29.87 22.83 -15.08
C LEU A 227 -29.47 21.35 -15.13
N VAL A 228 -29.65 20.71 -16.29
CA VAL A 228 -29.28 19.31 -16.48
C VAL A 228 -27.75 19.17 -16.57
N GLU A 229 -27.08 20.05 -17.30
CA GLU A 229 -25.60 20.07 -17.37
C GLU A 229 -24.97 20.31 -15.98
N TRP A 230 -25.51 21.27 -15.23
CA TRP A 230 -25.08 21.56 -13.85
C TRP A 230 -25.34 20.38 -12.91
N ALA A 231 -26.44 19.64 -13.07
CA ALA A 231 -26.73 18.45 -12.28
C ALA A 231 -25.74 17.31 -12.57
N VAL A 232 -25.41 17.06 -13.85
CA VAL A 232 -24.41 16.05 -14.24
C VAL A 232 -23.02 16.41 -13.70
N PHE A 233 -22.61 17.67 -13.82
CA PHE A 233 -21.36 18.16 -13.25
C PHE A 233 -21.30 17.96 -11.73
N TRP A 234 -22.39 18.28 -11.02
CA TRP A 234 -22.48 18.07 -9.57
C TRP A 234 -22.38 16.60 -9.15
N VAL A 235 -22.98 15.69 -9.92
CA VAL A 235 -22.85 14.24 -9.69
C VAL A 235 -21.41 13.77 -9.90
N ALA A 236 -20.75 14.22 -10.98
CA ALA A 236 -19.35 13.88 -11.26
C ALA A 236 -18.39 14.43 -10.19
N ALA A 237 -18.56 15.68 -9.77
CA ALA A 237 -17.78 16.28 -8.68
C ALA A 237 -17.99 15.52 -7.35
N SER A 238 -19.23 15.15 -7.04
CA SER A 238 -19.58 14.37 -5.85
C SER A 238 -18.96 12.96 -5.89
N LEU A 239 -18.94 12.31 -7.04
CA LEU A 239 -18.29 11.01 -7.23
C LEU A 239 -16.77 11.11 -6.96
N LEU A 240 -16.11 12.14 -7.50
CA LEU A 240 -14.68 12.38 -7.30
C LEU A 240 -14.34 12.64 -5.81
N ILE A 241 -15.15 13.46 -5.14
CA ILE A 241 -15.01 13.73 -3.70
C ILE A 241 -15.18 12.43 -2.91
N LYS A 242 -16.17 11.60 -3.24
CA LYS A 242 -16.44 10.34 -2.54
C LYS A 242 -15.29 9.34 -2.65
N ILE A 243 -14.65 9.25 -3.83
CA ILE A 243 -13.50 8.36 -4.07
C ILE A 243 -12.26 8.86 -3.32
N THR A 244 -11.94 10.15 -3.43
CA THR A 244 -10.72 10.74 -2.85
C THR A 244 -10.77 10.82 -1.32
N TYR A 245 -11.93 11.18 -0.75
CA TYR A 245 -12.09 11.35 0.70
C TYR A 245 -12.10 10.00 1.44
N LYS A 246 -12.67 8.94 0.83
CA LYS A 246 -12.65 7.59 1.40
C LYS A 246 -11.23 7.00 1.45
N GLY A 247 -10.42 7.24 0.41
CA GLY A 247 -9.02 6.79 0.39
C GLY A 247 -8.17 7.45 1.46
N ARG A 248 -8.37 8.77 1.70
CA ARG A 248 -7.62 9.53 2.70
C ARG A 248 -7.91 9.09 4.13
N ILE A 249 -9.19 8.93 4.51
CA ILE A 249 -9.57 8.52 5.86
C ILE A 249 -9.08 7.10 6.17
N GLN A 250 -9.12 6.18 5.19
CA GLN A 250 -8.61 4.83 5.39
C GLN A 250 -7.09 4.79 5.54
N ALA A 251 -6.36 5.65 4.83
CA ALA A 251 -4.91 5.78 4.96
C ALA A 251 -4.52 6.35 6.33
N GLU A 252 -5.20 7.39 6.81
CA GLU A 252 -4.94 8.01 8.11
C GLU A 252 -5.22 7.04 9.28
N VAL A 253 -6.34 6.31 9.24
CA VAL A 253 -6.67 5.29 10.27
C VAL A 253 -5.68 4.12 10.25
N LYS A 254 -5.25 3.68 9.07
CA LYS A 254 -4.26 2.60 8.94
C LYS A 254 -2.87 3.06 9.43
N ALA A 255 -2.49 4.30 9.15
CA ALA A 255 -1.24 4.89 9.64
C ALA A 255 -1.26 5.03 11.17
N ALA A 256 -2.33 5.57 11.75
CA ALA A 256 -2.47 5.72 13.20
C ALA A 256 -2.44 4.37 13.93
N LYS A 257 -3.10 3.35 13.37
CA LYS A 257 -3.06 2.00 13.94
C LYS A 257 -1.68 1.35 13.81
N ALA A 258 -0.99 1.57 12.68
CA ALA A 258 0.36 1.05 12.48
C ALA A 258 1.36 1.69 13.46
N THR A 259 1.26 3.00 13.70
CA THR A 259 2.11 3.70 14.68
C THR A 259 1.84 3.21 16.10
N GLU A 260 0.57 3.07 16.50
CA GLU A 260 0.21 2.54 17.82
C GLU A 260 0.74 1.11 18.03
N THR A 261 0.63 0.24 17.02
CA THR A 261 1.18 -1.12 17.11
C THR A 261 2.71 -1.13 17.17
N ALA A 262 3.38 -0.25 16.41
CA ALA A 262 4.83 -0.16 16.39
C ALA A 262 5.39 0.38 17.72
N GLU A 263 4.71 1.36 18.32
CA GLU A 263 5.03 1.87 19.66
C GLU A 263 4.81 0.80 20.73
N ALA A 264 3.70 0.07 20.69
CA ALA A 264 3.44 -1.02 21.62
C ALA A 264 4.48 -2.16 21.49
N GLU A 265 4.91 -2.49 20.26
CA GLU A 265 5.95 -3.49 20.03
C GLU A 265 7.33 -3.02 20.48
N SER A 266 7.68 -1.75 20.25
CA SER A 266 8.97 -1.20 20.68
C SER A 266 9.07 -1.14 22.20
N LEU A 267 8.01 -0.73 22.90
CA LEU A 267 7.94 -0.75 24.37
C LEU A 267 8.05 -2.17 24.91
N LYS A 268 7.37 -3.14 24.30
CA LYS A 268 7.51 -4.56 24.68
C LYS A 268 8.95 -5.04 24.51
N ARG A 269 9.61 -4.70 23.40
CA ARG A 269 11.01 -5.04 23.17
C ARG A 269 11.92 -4.39 24.21
N GLN A 270 11.76 -3.10 24.49
CA GLN A 270 12.53 -2.40 25.51
C GLN A 270 12.34 -3.01 26.90
N VAL A 271 11.11 -3.41 27.27
CA VAL A 271 10.85 -4.10 28.55
C VAL A 271 11.53 -5.47 28.59
N ILE A 272 11.48 -6.23 27.48
CA ILE A 272 12.15 -7.53 27.39
C ILE A 272 13.67 -7.35 27.45
N GLU A 273 14.22 -6.41 26.71
CA GLU A 273 15.65 -6.07 26.72
C GLU A 273 16.11 -5.58 28.10
N ALA A 274 15.36 -4.71 28.76
CA ALA A 274 15.65 -4.27 30.12
C ALA A 274 15.59 -5.43 31.13
N ARG A 275 14.61 -6.35 30.97
CA ARG A 275 14.54 -7.58 31.78
C ARG A 275 15.71 -8.51 31.50
N MET A 276 16.12 -8.67 30.24
CA MET A 276 17.30 -9.47 29.86
C MET A 276 18.58 -8.86 30.39
N ALA A 277 18.76 -7.55 30.27
CA ALA A 277 19.89 -6.83 30.84
C ALA A 277 19.92 -6.93 32.38
N ALA A 278 18.76 -6.83 33.04
CA ALA A 278 18.65 -7.04 34.48
C ALA A 278 18.98 -8.48 34.90
N MET A 279 18.60 -9.48 34.09
CA MET A 279 19.01 -10.88 34.30
C MET A 279 20.52 -11.06 34.14
N GLN A 280 21.13 -10.45 33.13
CA GLN A 280 22.58 -10.47 32.91
C GLN A 280 23.36 -9.76 34.02
N ALA A 281 22.79 -8.69 34.59
CA ALA A 281 23.41 -7.93 35.67
C ALA A 281 23.40 -8.64 37.03
N GLN A 282 22.60 -9.70 37.20
CA GLN A 282 22.38 -10.34 38.50
C GLN A 282 23.52 -11.29 38.91
N VAL A 283 24.42 -11.65 37.98
CA VAL A 283 25.63 -12.41 38.28
C VAL A 283 26.85 -11.56 37.94
N GLU A 284 27.74 -11.34 38.91
CA GLU A 284 28.97 -10.57 38.70
C GLU A 284 29.78 -11.17 37.54
N PRO A 285 30.02 -10.44 36.43
CA PRO A 285 30.73 -10.99 35.27
C PRO A 285 32.10 -11.55 35.64
N HIS A 286 32.81 -10.87 36.55
CA HIS A 286 34.11 -11.30 37.02
C HIS A 286 34.05 -12.61 37.83
N PHE A 287 33.01 -12.82 38.64
CA PHE A 287 32.79 -14.11 39.30
C PHE A 287 32.62 -15.26 38.28
N LEU A 288 31.85 -15.03 37.21
CA LEU A 288 31.64 -16.03 36.16
C LEU A 288 32.94 -16.37 35.43
N PHE A 289 33.69 -15.37 34.98
CA PHE A 289 34.97 -15.61 34.29
C PHE A 289 35.97 -16.34 35.19
N ASN A 290 36.08 -15.95 36.45
CA ASN A 290 36.96 -16.62 37.40
C ASN A 290 36.53 -18.07 37.68
N THR A 291 35.23 -18.30 37.79
CA THR A 291 34.69 -19.66 37.98
C THR A 291 35.00 -20.55 36.77
N LEU A 292 34.82 -20.04 35.55
CA LEU A 292 35.13 -20.78 34.32
C LEU A 292 36.64 -21.06 34.19
N ALA A 293 37.49 -20.09 34.51
CA ALA A 293 38.94 -20.27 34.51
C ALA A 293 39.39 -21.32 35.55
N SER A 294 38.79 -21.33 36.74
CA SER A 294 39.04 -22.38 37.75
C SER A 294 38.58 -23.75 37.27
N ILE A 295 37.43 -23.83 36.58
CA ILE A 295 36.97 -25.10 35.97
C ILE A 295 37.96 -25.58 34.92
N ASP A 296 38.42 -24.70 34.02
CA ASP A 296 39.39 -25.03 32.97
C ASP A 296 40.69 -25.61 33.56
N HIS A 297 41.22 -24.97 34.61
CA HIS A 297 42.39 -25.48 35.33
C HIS A 297 42.12 -26.81 36.05
N LEU A 298 40.93 -26.98 36.66
CA LEU A 298 40.56 -28.22 37.34
C LEU A 298 40.32 -29.37 36.36
N ILE A 299 39.93 -29.13 35.11
CA ILE A 299 39.80 -30.19 34.11
C ILE A 299 41.13 -30.90 33.90
N GLU A 300 42.26 -30.17 33.99
CA GLU A 300 43.60 -30.75 33.84
C GLU A 300 44.12 -31.37 35.15
N THR A 301 43.78 -30.79 36.30
CA THR A 301 44.40 -31.13 37.60
C THR A 301 43.54 -32.04 38.49
N ASP A 302 42.22 -31.87 38.50
CA ASP A 302 41.25 -32.65 39.29
C ASP A 302 39.87 -32.69 38.59
N PRO A 303 39.69 -33.59 37.59
CA PRO A 303 38.45 -33.66 36.81
C PRO A 303 37.18 -33.91 37.64
N PRO A 304 37.20 -34.75 38.70
CA PRO A 304 36.06 -34.87 39.61
C PRO A 304 35.64 -33.54 40.25
N ARG A 305 36.60 -32.76 40.76
CA ARG A 305 36.32 -31.44 41.35
C ARG A 305 35.85 -30.43 40.31
N ALA A 306 36.39 -30.47 39.09
CA ALA A 306 35.89 -29.66 37.96
C ALA A 306 34.41 -29.95 37.66
N SER A 307 34.03 -31.23 37.60
CA SER A 307 32.64 -31.66 37.37
C SER A 307 31.71 -31.16 38.48
N GLN A 308 32.16 -31.20 39.74
CA GLN A 308 31.37 -30.70 40.86
C GLN A 308 31.19 -29.17 40.80
N MET A 309 32.26 -28.43 40.49
CA MET A 309 32.21 -26.98 40.32
C MET A 309 31.29 -26.58 39.17
N GLN A 310 31.32 -27.30 38.05
CA GLN A 310 30.42 -27.10 36.92
C GLN A 310 28.94 -27.35 37.31
N LYS A 311 28.65 -28.45 38.03
CA LYS A 311 27.28 -28.74 38.52
C LYS A 311 26.77 -27.64 39.43
N ASN A 312 27.61 -27.15 40.34
CA ASN A 312 27.25 -26.04 41.22
C ASN A 312 27.02 -24.74 40.45
N LEU A 313 27.83 -24.45 39.42
CA LEU A 313 27.60 -23.29 38.55
C LEU A 313 26.25 -23.40 37.81
N ILE A 314 25.91 -24.58 37.27
CA ILE A 314 24.60 -24.82 36.64
C ILE A 314 23.47 -24.65 37.66
N ALA A 315 23.63 -25.18 38.88
CA ALA A 315 22.64 -25.06 39.95
C ALA A 315 22.43 -23.59 40.35
N LEU A 316 23.51 -22.81 40.51
CA LEU A 316 23.47 -21.38 40.79
C LEU A 316 22.71 -20.63 39.69
N LEU A 317 23.10 -20.81 38.42
CA LEU A 317 22.44 -20.16 37.29
C LEU A 317 20.95 -20.52 37.21
N ARG A 318 20.60 -21.79 37.45
CA ARG A 318 19.22 -22.26 37.47
C ARG A 318 18.41 -21.62 38.61
N ALA A 319 18.99 -21.51 39.81
CA ALA A 319 18.33 -20.92 40.97
C ALA A 319 18.15 -19.40 40.83
N SER A 320 19.09 -18.71 40.17
CA SER A 320 19.05 -17.27 39.93
C SER A 320 18.07 -16.86 38.82
N MET A 321 17.69 -17.77 37.90
CA MET A 321 16.73 -17.46 36.84
C MET A 321 15.31 -17.20 37.40
N PRO A 322 14.60 -16.17 36.91
CA PRO A 322 13.18 -15.99 37.20
C PRO A 322 12.38 -17.11 36.53
N THR A 323 11.71 -17.97 37.30
CA THR A 323 10.84 -19.00 36.71
C THR A 323 9.57 -18.31 36.20
N MET A 324 9.19 -18.52 34.93
CA MET A 324 8.03 -17.84 34.30
C MET A 324 6.71 -18.00 35.07
N ARG A 325 6.59 -19.02 35.92
CA ARG A 325 5.42 -19.31 36.76
C ARG A 325 5.28 -18.35 37.97
N GLU A 326 6.31 -17.58 38.27
CA GLU A 326 6.43 -16.78 39.51
C GLU A 326 6.39 -15.27 39.26
N ALA A 327 6.54 -14.82 38.02
CA ALA A 327 6.34 -13.42 37.64
C ALA A 327 4.87 -12.96 37.83
N ASN A 328 3.95 -13.92 38.01
CA ASN A 328 2.52 -13.69 38.25
C ASN A 328 2.12 -13.87 39.73
N ALA A 329 3.02 -14.33 40.60
CA ALA A 329 2.76 -14.44 42.03
C ALA A 329 3.36 -13.22 42.72
N SER A 330 2.50 -12.29 43.13
CA SER A 330 2.87 -11.06 43.82
C SER A 330 3.76 -11.33 45.04
N GLY A 331 5.06 -11.08 44.89
CA GLY A 331 5.80 -10.25 45.84
C GLY A 331 6.66 -10.92 46.91
N VAL A 332 6.48 -12.18 47.29
CA VAL A 332 7.30 -12.78 48.36
C VAL A 332 7.84 -14.15 47.97
N ARG A 333 9.17 -14.23 47.90
CA ARG A 333 9.88 -15.51 47.71
C ARG A 333 10.17 -16.10 49.10
N ASP A 334 10.22 -17.42 49.19
CA ASP A 334 10.48 -18.09 50.46
C ASP A 334 11.99 -18.11 50.79
N LEU A 335 12.31 -18.32 52.07
CA LEU A 335 13.69 -18.45 52.56
C LEU A 335 14.44 -19.58 51.85
N GLY A 336 13.76 -20.67 51.52
CA GLY A 336 14.31 -21.82 50.82
C GLY A 336 14.92 -21.45 49.48
N ARG A 337 14.31 -20.51 48.75
CA ARG A 337 14.87 -20.03 47.48
C ARG A 337 16.14 -19.22 47.63
N GLU A 338 16.22 -18.34 48.61
CA GLU A 338 17.48 -17.61 48.88
C GLU A 338 18.61 -18.60 49.16
N LEU A 339 18.32 -19.66 49.94
CA LEU A 339 19.29 -20.72 50.21
C LEU A 339 19.61 -21.57 48.98
N ALA A 340 18.66 -21.79 48.07
CA ALA A 340 18.90 -22.52 46.82
C ALA A 340 19.88 -21.80 45.89
N VAL A 341 19.97 -20.46 45.98
CA VAL A 341 20.99 -19.65 45.28
C VAL A 341 22.32 -19.70 46.04
N ILE A 342 22.28 -19.52 47.36
CA ILE A 342 23.49 -19.32 48.17
C ILE A 342 24.27 -20.61 48.38
N LYS A 343 23.60 -21.76 48.53
CA LYS A 343 24.28 -23.06 48.66
C LYS A 343 25.28 -23.32 47.52
N PRO A 344 24.87 -23.37 46.24
CA PRO A 344 25.82 -23.60 45.16
C PRO A 344 26.85 -22.46 45.01
N TYR A 345 26.49 -21.22 45.35
CA TYR A 345 27.43 -20.10 45.37
C TYR A 345 28.57 -20.31 46.37
N LEU A 346 28.24 -20.70 47.61
CA LEU A 346 29.22 -20.98 48.66
C LEU A 346 30.10 -22.19 48.33
N GLU A 347 29.53 -23.23 47.74
CA GLU A 347 30.28 -24.40 47.29
C GLU A 347 31.33 -24.05 46.22
N ILE A 348 30.99 -23.19 45.25
CA ILE A 348 31.93 -22.70 44.24
C ILE A 348 33.08 -21.94 44.92
N LEU A 349 32.75 -21.06 45.87
CA LEU A 349 33.74 -20.27 46.59
C LEU A 349 34.62 -21.11 47.52
N GLN A 350 34.05 -22.13 48.16
CA GLN A 350 34.80 -23.08 48.98
C GLN A 350 35.79 -23.87 48.11
N MET A 351 35.40 -24.26 46.90
CA MET A 351 36.34 -24.87 45.96
C MET A 351 37.44 -23.91 45.51
N ARG A 352 37.17 -22.61 45.39
CA ARG A 352 38.17 -21.61 44.98
C ARG A 352 39.12 -21.20 46.10
N MET A 353 38.61 -21.08 47.32
CA MET A 353 39.37 -20.68 48.51
C MET A 353 39.95 -21.88 49.28
N GLU A 354 39.55 -23.09 48.89
CA GLU A 354 40.00 -24.35 49.47
C GLU A 354 39.77 -24.39 50.99
N GLU A 355 40.79 -24.78 51.76
CA GLU A 355 40.73 -24.87 53.23
C GLU A 355 40.53 -23.50 53.92
N ARG A 356 40.70 -22.39 53.19
CA ARG A 356 40.55 -21.03 53.75
C ARG A 356 39.09 -20.64 53.98
N LEU A 357 38.12 -21.25 53.31
CA LEU A 357 36.71 -20.93 53.50
C LEU A 357 35.96 -22.10 54.12
N GLN A 358 35.50 -21.90 55.36
CA GLN A 358 34.56 -22.80 56.01
C GLN A 358 33.16 -22.18 55.92
N THR A 359 32.16 -23.00 55.63
CA THR A 359 30.77 -22.54 55.54
C THR A 359 29.86 -23.42 56.39
N GLU A 360 28.92 -22.78 57.09
CA GLU A 360 27.93 -23.45 57.92
C GLU A 360 26.55 -22.86 57.64
N ILE A 361 25.58 -23.70 57.30
CA ILE A 361 24.19 -23.29 57.07
C ILE A 361 23.31 -24.00 58.09
N ASP A 362 22.89 -23.26 59.11
CA ASP A 362 22.01 -23.70 60.19
C ASP A 362 20.60 -23.09 59.98
N VAL A 363 19.86 -23.68 59.05
CA VAL A 363 18.47 -23.31 58.77
C VAL A 363 17.57 -24.54 58.90
N PRO A 364 16.67 -24.58 59.89
CA PRO A 364 15.69 -25.65 60.03
C PRO A 364 14.80 -25.81 58.79
N GLU A 365 14.52 -27.04 58.38
CA GLU A 365 13.71 -27.33 57.18
C GLU A 365 12.32 -26.69 57.23
N GLY A 366 11.72 -26.61 58.42
CA GLY A 366 10.41 -25.97 58.62
C GLY A 366 10.39 -24.46 58.34
N LEU A 367 11.55 -23.80 58.28
CA LEU A 367 11.66 -22.37 57.95
C LEU A 367 11.89 -22.12 56.46
N LEU A 368 12.10 -23.16 55.64
CA LEU A 368 12.34 -23.00 54.20
C LEU A 368 11.13 -22.40 53.47
N SER A 369 9.91 -22.62 53.95
CA SER A 369 8.68 -22.04 53.40
C SER A 369 8.32 -20.67 53.97
N ALA A 370 9.15 -20.12 54.86
CA ALA A 370 8.90 -18.82 55.47
C ALA A 370 9.11 -17.69 54.46
N GLU A 371 8.23 -16.70 54.49
CA GLU A 371 8.34 -15.49 53.68
C GLU A 371 9.63 -14.72 53.98
N PHE A 372 10.44 -14.44 52.95
CA PHE A 372 11.65 -13.65 53.11
C PHE A 372 11.94 -12.76 51.89
N PRO A 373 12.31 -11.48 52.08
CA PRO A 373 12.59 -10.59 50.96
C PRO A 373 13.75 -11.11 50.08
N PRO A 374 13.58 -11.12 48.74
CA PRO A 374 14.55 -11.76 47.85
C PRO A 374 15.84 -10.95 47.73
N MET A 375 16.94 -11.60 47.39
CA MET A 375 18.30 -11.04 47.24
C MET A 375 18.92 -10.47 48.52
N MET A 376 18.30 -10.70 49.68
CA MET A 376 18.80 -10.12 50.93
C MET A 376 19.95 -10.96 51.49
N ILE A 377 19.79 -12.28 51.58
CA ILE A 377 20.88 -13.14 52.10
C ILE A 377 22.05 -13.12 51.12
N GLN A 378 21.78 -13.12 49.81
CA GLN A 378 22.82 -13.04 48.79
C GLN A 378 23.69 -11.79 48.98
N SER A 379 23.06 -10.62 49.17
CA SER A 379 23.81 -9.37 49.37
C SER A 379 24.67 -9.39 50.64
N LEU A 380 24.18 -10.01 51.73
CA LEU A 380 24.96 -10.14 52.97
C LEU A 380 26.13 -11.10 52.82
N VAL A 381 25.91 -12.24 52.17
CA VAL A 381 26.94 -13.25 51.91
C VAL A 381 28.02 -12.71 50.99
N GLU A 382 27.65 -12.01 49.91
CA GLU A 382 28.62 -11.37 49.01
C GLU A 382 29.48 -10.34 49.74
N ASN A 383 28.86 -9.51 50.60
CA ASN A 383 29.59 -8.53 51.40
C ASN A 383 30.56 -9.20 52.38
N ALA A 384 30.11 -10.24 53.09
CA ALA A 384 30.94 -10.99 54.03
C ALA A 384 32.17 -11.61 53.36
N ILE A 385 32.00 -12.14 52.15
CA ILE A 385 33.10 -12.78 51.42
C ILE A 385 34.05 -11.73 50.82
N LYS A 386 33.54 -10.80 50.02
CA LYS A 386 34.37 -9.81 49.29
C LYS A 386 35.13 -8.88 50.22
N HIS A 387 34.49 -8.44 51.31
CA HIS A 387 35.07 -7.45 52.22
C HIS A 387 35.63 -8.05 53.51
N GLY A 388 35.10 -9.20 53.96
CA GLY A 388 35.53 -9.83 55.20
C GLY A 388 36.59 -10.91 55.00
N LEU A 389 36.27 -11.92 54.19
CA LEU A 389 37.04 -13.18 54.13
C LEU A 389 38.10 -13.21 53.02
N GLU A 390 37.83 -12.69 51.83
CA GLU A 390 38.79 -12.65 50.72
C GLU A 390 40.07 -11.87 51.08
N PRO A 391 40.01 -10.68 51.71
CA PRO A 391 41.20 -9.93 52.10
C PRO A 391 41.99 -10.56 53.26
N LYS A 392 41.38 -11.49 54.01
CA LYS A 392 42.02 -12.14 55.17
C LYS A 392 42.80 -13.37 54.69
N ALA A 393 44.13 -13.31 54.77
CA ALA A 393 45.02 -14.38 54.28
C ALA A 393 44.73 -15.75 54.92
N GLU A 394 44.42 -15.79 56.21
CA GLU A 394 44.06 -17.01 56.94
C GLU A 394 42.70 -17.60 56.54
N GLY A 395 41.87 -16.80 55.84
CA GLY A 395 40.49 -17.16 55.56
C GLY A 395 39.58 -17.03 56.78
N GLY A 396 38.51 -17.82 56.82
CA GLY A 396 37.58 -17.83 57.94
C GLY A 396 36.32 -18.65 57.72
N LEU A 397 35.38 -18.45 58.63
CA LEU A 397 34.08 -19.12 58.69
C LEU A 397 32.99 -18.14 58.29
N LEU A 398 32.09 -18.58 57.43
CA LEU A 398 30.82 -17.93 57.15
C LEU A 398 29.67 -18.81 57.66
N ARG A 399 28.86 -18.29 58.56
CA ARG A 399 27.68 -18.96 59.11
C ARG A 399 26.41 -18.24 58.70
N VAL A 400 25.47 -18.97 58.11
CA VAL A 400 24.11 -18.51 57.83
C VAL A 400 23.17 -19.26 58.76
N LYS A 401 22.44 -18.52 59.61
CA LYS A 401 21.49 -19.08 60.59
C LYS A 401 20.11 -18.49 60.38
N ALA A 402 19.05 -19.28 60.56
CA ALA A 402 17.68 -18.76 60.62
C ALA A 402 16.92 -19.33 61.81
N GLU A 403 16.22 -18.47 62.55
CA GLU A 403 15.44 -18.85 63.71
C GLU A 403 14.20 -17.97 63.87
N VAL A 404 13.18 -18.46 64.59
CA VAL A 404 11.99 -17.69 64.92
C VAL A 404 12.07 -17.24 66.37
N LEU A 405 12.09 -15.94 66.59
CA LEU A 405 12.15 -15.31 67.90
C LEU A 405 10.96 -14.35 68.07
N HIS A 406 10.13 -14.58 69.08
CA HIS A 406 8.99 -13.72 69.40
C HIS A 406 8.05 -13.45 68.20
N GLY A 407 7.76 -14.47 67.38
CA GLY A 407 6.89 -14.34 66.21
C GLY A 407 7.53 -13.61 65.02
N LYS A 408 8.85 -13.41 65.04
CA LYS A 408 9.62 -12.83 63.93
C LYS A 408 10.65 -13.84 63.43
N LEU A 409 10.85 -13.86 62.12
CA LEU A 409 11.94 -14.60 61.49
C LEU A 409 13.21 -13.75 61.57
N ALA A 410 14.24 -14.28 62.22
CA ALA A 410 15.57 -13.71 62.28
C ALA A 410 16.50 -14.54 61.39
N VAL A 411 17.10 -13.91 60.39
CA VAL A 411 18.11 -14.50 59.52
C VAL A 411 19.43 -13.78 59.76
N THR A 412 20.43 -14.55 60.16
CA THR A 412 21.74 -14.06 60.59
C THR A 412 22.82 -14.55 59.63
N VAL A 413 23.65 -13.64 59.14
CA VAL A 413 24.88 -13.95 58.40
C VAL A 413 26.05 -13.46 59.25
N ALA A 414 26.91 -14.37 59.66
CA ALA A 414 28.06 -14.10 60.51
C ALA A 414 29.35 -14.54 59.81
N ASP A 415 30.35 -13.66 59.75
CA ASP A 415 31.67 -13.97 59.22
C ASP A 415 32.76 -13.78 60.28
N THR A 416 33.90 -14.46 60.12
CA THR A 416 35.11 -14.25 60.94
C THR A 416 36.21 -13.47 60.22
N GLY A 417 35.81 -12.58 59.31
CA GLY A 417 36.70 -11.73 58.52
C GLY A 417 37.36 -10.61 59.32
N LEU A 418 37.82 -9.57 58.62
CA LEU A 418 38.51 -8.42 59.21
C LEU A 418 37.60 -7.49 60.06
N GLY A 419 36.27 -7.62 59.92
CA GLY A 419 35.29 -6.81 60.63
C GLY A 419 35.07 -5.41 60.04
N PHE A 420 34.13 -4.67 60.62
CA PHE A 420 33.73 -3.34 60.16
C PHE A 420 34.86 -2.31 60.34
N GLY A 421 35.23 -1.58 59.29
CA GLY A 421 36.16 -0.44 59.36
C GLY A 421 37.67 -0.76 59.41
N ARG A 422 38.07 -2.04 59.40
CA ARG A 422 39.49 -2.45 59.32
C ARG A 422 39.96 -2.88 57.92
N ALA A 423 39.04 -3.18 57.00
CA ALA A 423 39.38 -3.37 55.60
C ALA A 423 39.72 -2.00 54.98
N ALA A 424 40.87 -1.89 54.30
CA ALA A 424 41.36 -0.64 53.67
C ALA A 424 40.41 -0.06 52.60
N THR A 425 39.38 -0.81 52.22
CA THR A 425 38.23 -0.32 51.48
C THR A 425 37.07 -0.14 52.45
N ALA A 426 36.82 1.09 52.87
CA ALA A 426 35.52 1.47 53.41
C ALA A 426 34.49 1.23 52.30
N GLY A 427 33.95 0.01 52.21
CA GLY A 427 32.78 -0.29 51.40
C GLY A 427 31.73 0.75 51.77
N THR A 428 31.20 1.45 50.77
CA THR A 428 30.52 2.75 50.85
C THR A 428 29.26 2.81 51.73
N GLY A 429 28.95 1.76 52.50
CA GLY A 429 27.71 1.61 53.26
C GLY A 429 26.48 1.41 52.38
N VAL A 430 26.64 1.50 51.05
CA VAL A 430 25.54 1.48 50.06
C VAL A 430 24.79 0.15 50.10
N GLY A 431 25.48 -0.99 50.24
CA GLY A 431 24.81 -2.30 50.31
C GLY A 431 23.87 -2.43 51.52
N LEU A 432 24.34 -2.06 52.70
CA LEU A 432 23.54 -2.09 53.94
C LEU A 432 22.45 -1.00 53.96
N ALA A 433 22.72 0.17 53.39
CA ALA A 433 21.72 1.23 53.21
C ALA A 433 20.58 0.76 52.30
N ASN A 434 20.90 0.11 51.17
CA ASN A 434 19.91 -0.44 50.24
C ASN A 434 19.06 -1.54 50.89
N ILE A 435 19.67 -2.42 51.70
CA ILE A 435 18.91 -3.42 52.48
C ILE A 435 17.93 -2.73 53.43
N ARG A 436 18.38 -1.72 54.17
CA ARG A 436 17.53 -0.99 55.12
C ARG A 436 16.37 -0.27 54.42
N GLU A 437 16.64 0.44 53.33
CA GLU A 437 15.61 1.13 52.54
C GLU A 437 14.59 0.13 51.99
N ARG A 438 15.05 -0.99 51.45
CA ARG A 438 14.17 -2.02 50.89
C ARG A 438 13.33 -2.72 51.96
N LEU A 439 13.88 -2.96 53.14
CA LEU A 439 13.10 -3.46 54.29
C LEU A 439 12.03 -2.46 54.73
N MET A 440 12.35 -1.16 54.73
CA MET A 440 11.38 -0.09 55.04
C MET A 440 10.24 -0.04 54.01
N ILE A 441 10.52 -0.20 52.72
CA ILE A 441 9.49 -0.22 51.67
C ILE A 441 8.57 -1.44 51.81
N LEU A 442 9.12 -2.62 52.11
CA LEU A 442 8.35 -3.87 52.13
C LEU A 442 7.57 -4.09 53.43
N TYR A 443 8.17 -3.74 54.58
CA TYR A 443 7.63 -4.10 55.90
C TYR A 443 7.39 -2.90 56.81
N GLY A 444 7.84 -1.69 56.42
CA GLY A 444 7.82 -0.51 57.27
C GLY A 444 8.64 -0.74 58.55
N SER A 445 8.11 -0.28 59.69
CA SER A 445 8.75 -0.44 61.01
C SER A 445 8.72 -1.88 61.56
N ARG A 446 8.11 -2.84 60.85
CA ARG A 446 7.99 -4.23 61.32
C ARG A 446 9.23 -5.07 61.01
N ALA A 447 10.14 -4.57 60.16
CA ALA A 447 11.41 -5.21 59.88
C ALA A 447 12.59 -4.35 60.33
N SER A 448 13.71 -4.98 60.63
CA SER A 448 14.93 -4.31 61.04
C SER A 448 16.16 -5.05 60.54
N VAL A 449 17.27 -4.32 60.40
CA VAL A 449 18.60 -4.89 60.17
C VAL A 449 19.54 -4.40 61.26
N THR A 450 20.18 -5.33 61.95
CA THR A 450 21.15 -5.07 63.01
C THR A 450 22.51 -5.55 62.57
N VAL A 451 23.54 -4.75 62.81
CA VAL A 451 24.93 -5.09 62.51
C VAL A 451 25.72 -4.99 63.81
N THR A 452 26.44 -6.06 64.14
CA THR A 452 27.33 -6.12 65.31
C THR A 452 28.68 -6.69 64.91
N GLU A 453 29.72 -6.39 65.69
CA GLU A 453 31.03 -7.03 65.52
C GLU A 453 30.96 -8.49 65.96
N ASN A 454 31.63 -9.38 65.22
CA ASN A 454 31.80 -10.78 65.62
C ASN A 454 33.07 -10.95 66.45
N GLN A 455 33.06 -11.89 67.41
CA GLN A 455 34.25 -12.18 68.23
C GLN A 455 34.90 -13.50 67.78
N PRO A 456 36.25 -13.58 67.72
CA PRO A 456 37.23 -12.52 68.02
C PRO A 456 37.40 -11.47 66.90
N SER A 457 36.90 -11.75 65.70
CA SER A 457 36.88 -10.80 64.58
C SER A 457 35.72 -11.10 63.62
N GLY A 458 35.34 -10.11 62.80
CA GLY A 458 34.35 -10.26 61.72
C GLY A 458 33.06 -9.48 61.96
N THR A 459 32.01 -9.80 61.23
CA THR A 459 30.72 -9.09 61.30
C THR A 459 29.57 -10.08 61.48
N VAL A 460 28.56 -9.67 62.27
CA VAL A 460 27.28 -10.36 62.36
C VAL A 460 26.18 -9.42 61.89
N VAL A 461 25.48 -9.79 60.82
CA VAL A 461 24.34 -9.04 60.31
C VAL A 461 23.08 -9.88 60.49
N THR A 462 22.10 -9.33 61.21
CA THR A 462 20.81 -9.98 61.46
C THR A 462 19.69 -9.17 60.82
N ILE A 463 18.94 -9.81 59.92
CA ILE A 463 17.69 -9.29 59.37
C ILE A 463 16.53 -9.91 60.14
N THR A 464 15.64 -9.06 60.66
CA THR A 464 14.43 -9.50 61.35
C THR A 464 13.21 -9.05 60.56
N VAL A 465 12.34 -10.00 60.20
CA VAL A 465 11.07 -9.76 59.49
C VAL A 465 9.91 -10.47 60.22
N PRO A 466 8.65 -10.03 60.03
CA PRO A 466 7.50 -10.76 60.54
C PRO A 466 7.48 -12.20 60.01
N TYR A 467 7.28 -13.19 60.88
CA TYR A 467 7.19 -14.58 60.44
C TYR A 467 5.84 -14.85 59.79
N ARG A 468 5.85 -15.40 58.58
CA ARG A 468 4.69 -15.92 57.85
C ARG A 468 5.12 -17.18 57.11
N SER A 469 4.39 -18.28 57.31
CA SER A 469 4.59 -19.49 56.52
C SER A 469 3.58 -19.51 55.37
N ARG A 470 4.02 -19.94 54.19
CA ARG A 470 3.12 -20.16 53.04
C ARG A 470 1.99 -21.16 53.33
N ALA A 471 2.14 -22.02 54.35
CA ALA A 471 1.09 -22.94 54.78
C ALA A 471 -0.11 -22.21 55.45
N ASP A 472 0.14 -21.08 56.13
CA ASP A 472 -0.87 -20.37 56.93
C ASP A 472 -1.86 -19.57 56.05
N GLU A 473 -1.51 -19.24 54.80
CA GLU A 473 -2.39 -18.52 53.87
C GLU A 473 -3.54 -19.39 53.33
N HIS A 474 -3.39 -20.72 53.30
CA HIS A 474 -4.44 -21.61 52.82
C HIS A 474 -5.55 -21.88 53.86
N GLU A 475 -5.28 -21.70 55.16
CA GLU A 475 -6.32 -21.80 56.20
C GLU A 475 -7.12 -20.49 56.38
N GLY A 476 -6.50 -19.32 56.17
CA GLY A 476 -7.16 -18.03 56.35
C GLY A 476 -8.13 -17.62 55.24
N ALA A 477 -8.09 -18.26 54.07
CA ALA A 477 -8.96 -17.97 52.93
C ALA A 477 -10.25 -18.83 52.89
N SER A 478 -10.44 -19.74 53.86
CA SER A 478 -11.66 -20.56 54.00
C SER A 478 -12.51 -20.22 55.23
N ALA A 479 -12.26 -19.08 55.89
CA ALA A 479 -13.00 -18.61 57.06
C ALA A 479 -13.97 -17.46 56.74
#